data_AF-A0A8S9K848-F1
#
_entry.id   AF-A0A8S9K848-F1
#
_cell.length_a   1.000
_cell.length_b   1.000
_cell.length_c   1.000
_cell.angle_alpha   90.00
_cell.angle_beta   90.00
_cell.angle_gamma   90.00
#
_symmetry.space_group_name_H-M   'P 1'
#
loop_
_entity.id
_entity.type
_entity.pdbx_description
1 polymer ?
#
loop_
_entity_poly.entity_id
_entity_poly.type
_entity_poly.pdbx_seq_one_letter_code
_entity_poly.pdbx_strand_id
1 'polypeptide(L)'
;MDPTLTRADRLVGQVLGEIGSLPDVFVELEVNFFLLRRLLGVRIKGSEKQGKVTKLTKGEILMLNIGSMSTGAKVVGVKNDLAKLQLTAPVCTSKGEKVALSRRVEKHWRLIGWGQIQAGTTIEVPPSPF
;
A
#
# COMPACT_ATOMS: atom_id res chain seq x y z
N MET A 1 -26.68 2.00 7.66
CA MET A 1 -25.31 2.01 8.20
C MET A 1 -25.35 2.69 9.55
N ASP A 2 -24.86 2.05 10.62
CA ASP A 2 -24.86 2.63 11.97
C ASP A 2 -23.92 3.86 12.03
N PRO A 3 -24.37 5.03 12.52
CA PRO A 3 -23.53 6.24 12.61
C PRO A 3 -22.27 6.10 13.47
N THR A 4 -22.21 5.14 14.39
CA THR A 4 -21.03 4.86 15.20
C THR A 4 -19.88 4.25 14.39
N LEU A 5 -20.20 3.59 13.27
CA LEU A 5 -19.22 3.03 12.34
C LEU A 5 -18.56 4.10 11.47
N THR A 6 -19.25 5.21 11.21
CA THR A 6 -18.74 6.32 10.36
C THR A 6 -18.00 7.40 11.14
N ARG A 7 -18.13 7.39 12.47
CA ARG A 7 -17.54 8.42 13.34
C ARG A 7 -16.01 8.45 13.21
N ALA A 8 -15.44 9.65 13.22
CA ALA A 8 -13.98 9.89 13.27
C ALA A 8 -13.21 9.17 12.17
N ASP A 9 -13.67 9.30 10.93
CA ASP A 9 -12.97 8.83 9.71
C ASP A 9 -12.69 7.32 9.66
N ARG A 10 -13.42 6.52 10.45
CA ARG A 10 -13.23 5.06 10.55
C ARG A 10 -13.40 4.30 9.24
N LEU A 11 -14.11 4.86 8.27
CA LEU A 11 -14.37 4.24 6.97
C LEU A 11 -13.52 4.82 5.83
N VAL A 12 -12.54 5.67 6.13
CA VAL A 12 -11.64 6.19 5.09
C VAL A 12 -10.89 5.02 4.43
N GLY A 13 -10.93 4.98 3.11
CA GLY A 13 -10.29 3.93 2.31
C GLY A 13 -11.07 2.63 2.19
N GLN A 14 -12.23 2.49 2.86
CA GLN A 14 -13.07 1.31 2.74
C GLN A 14 -13.84 1.32 1.41
N VAL A 15 -14.06 0.13 0.85
CA VAL A 15 -14.81 -0.07 -0.39
C VAL A 15 -16.20 -0.61 -0.04
N LEU A 16 -17.24 0.03 -0.58
CA LEU A 16 -18.64 -0.39 -0.43
C LEU A 16 -19.23 -0.63 -1.82
N GLY A 17 -19.99 -1.72 -1.96
CA GLY A 17 -20.58 -2.14 -3.24
C GLY A 17 -21.73 -3.11 -3.00
N GLU A 18 -22.34 -3.54 -4.10
CA GLU A 18 -23.41 -4.55 -4.05
C GLU A 18 -22.86 -5.91 -3.61
N ILE A 19 -23.76 -6.75 -3.08
CA ILE A 19 -23.39 -8.09 -2.63
C ILE A 19 -22.85 -8.88 -3.83
N GLY A 20 -21.63 -9.42 -3.68
CA GLY A 20 -20.95 -10.18 -4.73
C GLY A 20 -20.29 -9.33 -5.82
N SER A 21 -20.41 -8.00 -5.78
CA SER A 21 -19.78 -7.11 -6.77
C SER A 21 -18.42 -6.56 -6.32
N LEU A 22 -18.04 -6.80 -5.06
CA LEU A 22 -16.81 -6.27 -4.48
C LEU A 22 -15.58 -7.06 -4.97
N PRO A 23 -14.43 -6.38 -5.13
CA PRO A 23 -13.16 -7.04 -5.39
C PRO A 23 -12.74 -8.00 -4.26
N ASP A 24 -11.72 -8.79 -4.56
CA ASP A 24 -11.08 -9.67 -3.58
C ASP A 24 -10.45 -8.88 -2.41
N VAL A 25 -10.42 -9.52 -1.24
CA VAL A 25 -9.74 -8.99 -0.05
C VAL A 25 -8.38 -9.65 0.11
N PHE A 26 -7.32 -8.86 0.01
CA PHE A 26 -5.94 -9.31 0.07
C PHE A 26 -5.33 -9.13 1.47
N VAL A 27 -4.48 -10.08 1.87
CA VAL A 27 -3.60 -10.01 3.06
C VAL A 27 -2.11 -9.98 2.68
N GLU A 28 -1.77 -10.47 1.48
CA GLU A 28 -0.45 -10.29 0.87
C GLU A 28 -0.63 -9.77 -0.56
N LEU A 29 0.28 -8.91 -1.00
CA LEU A 29 0.32 -8.38 -2.36
C LEU A 29 1.67 -8.65 -3.01
N GLU A 30 1.64 -8.94 -4.31
CA GLU A 30 2.78 -8.93 -5.20
C GLU A 30 2.64 -7.72 -6.13
N VAL A 31 3.56 -6.77 -5.98
CA VAL A 31 3.50 -5.48 -6.68
C VAL A 31 4.72 -5.36 -7.58
N ASN A 32 4.46 -5.15 -8.87
CA ASN A 32 5.50 -4.70 -9.79
C ASN A 32 5.72 -3.21 -9.55
N PHE A 33 6.93 -2.79 -9.20
CA PHE A 33 7.19 -1.44 -8.70
C PHE A 33 8.35 -0.74 -9.42
N PHE A 34 8.30 0.58 -9.37
CA PHE A 34 9.33 1.50 -9.84
C PHE A 34 9.66 2.49 -8.72
N LEU A 35 10.94 2.61 -8.41
CA LEU A 35 11.44 3.60 -7.45
C LEU A 35 11.85 4.89 -8.16
N LEU A 36 11.52 6.01 -7.54
CA LEU A 36 12.01 7.33 -7.93
C LEU A 36 13.53 7.37 -7.80
N ARG A 37 14.20 8.21 -8.60
CA ARG A 37 15.65 8.42 -8.46
C ARG A 37 15.99 9.21 -7.20
N ARG A 38 15.13 10.16 -6.83
CA ARG A 38 15.29 11.07 -5.70
C ARG A 38 13.94 11.33 -5.02
N LEU A 39 13.97 11.66 -3.73
CA LEU A 39 12.78 12.07 -2.98
C LEU A 39 12.22 13.39 -3.55
N LEU A 40 10.89 13.47 -3.64
CA LEU A 40 10.19 14.67 -4.11
C LEU A 40 9.78 15.55 -2.91
N GLY A 41 9.82 16.86 -3.09
CA GLY A 41 9.30 17.83 -2.11
C GLY A 41 10.12 18.02 -0.84
N VAL A 42 11.33 17.45 -0.75
CA VAL A 42 12.25 17.67 0.38
C VAL A 42 13.34 18.65 -0.05
N ARG A 43 13.39 19.83 0.59
CA ARG A 43 14.51 20.77 0.39
C ARG A 43 15.70 20.30 1.20
N ILE A 44 16.66 19.69 0.53
CA ILE A 44 17.87 19.19 1.17
C ILE A 44 18.95 20.26 1.00
N LYS A 45 19.31 20.91 2.12
CA LYS A 45 20.42 21.87 2.16
C LYS A 45 21.74 21.09 2.24
N GLY A 46 22.34 20.79 1.08
CA GLY A 46 23.70 20.26 0.96
C GLY A 46 23.81 18.90 0.25
N SER A 47 24.89 18.73 -0.52
CA SER A 47 25.42 17.52 -1.20
C SER A 47 24.41 16.58 -1.89
N GLU A 48 24.61 16.36 -3.20
CA GLU A 48 23.78 15.54 -4.11
C GLU A 48 23.42 14.11 -3.65
N LYS A 49 24.02 13.60 -2.56
CA LYS A 49 23.77 12.25 -2.02
C LYS A 49 22.60 12.16 -1.04
N GLN A 50 22.24 13.25 -0.36
CA GLN A 50 21.07 13.27 0.51
C GLN A 50 19.82 13.34 -0.37
N GLY A 51 18.95 12.33 -0.30
CA GLY A 51 17.70 12.28 -1.06
C GLY A 51 17.65 11.23 -2.17
N LYS A 52 18.71 10.46 -2.41
CA LYS A 52 18.64 9.29 -3.28
C LYS A 52 17.73 8.23 -2.65
N VAL A 53 16.77 7.72 -3.42
CA VAL A 53 15.93 6.61 -2.97
C VAL A 53 16.74 5.32 -3.03
N THR A 54 16.82 4.62 -1.90
CA THR A 54 17.46 3.31 -1.80
C THR A 54 16.48 2.20 -2.17
N LYS A 55 17.01 1.05 -2.61
CA LYS A 55 16.22 -0.16 -2.91
C LYS A 55 15.38 -0.59 -1.70
N LEU A 56 14.36 -1.40 -1.96
CA LEU A 56 13.54 -1.99 -0.90
C LEU A 56 14.35 -3.01 -0.09
N THR A 57 14.14 -3.03 1.22
CA THR A 57 14.86 -3.91 2.16
C THR A 57 13.88 -4.89 2.80
N LYS A 58 14.22 -6.18 2.80
CA LYS A 58 13.40 -7.20 3.47
C LYS A 58 13.23 -6.86 4.95
N GLY A 59 12.00 -6.94 5.43
CA GLY A 59 11.60 -6.65 6.80
C GLY A 59 11.24 -5.18 7.06
N GLU A 60 11.50 -4.26 6.13
CA GLU A 60 11.09 -2.86 6.30
C GLU A 60 9.55 -2.71 6.21
N ILE A 61 9.02 -1.72 6.92
CA ILE A 61 7.60 -1.34 6.84
C ILE A 61 7.46 -0.12 5.95
N LEU A 62 6.64 -0.27 4.91
CA LEU A 62 6.25 0.80 4.00
C LEU A 62 4.79 1.19 4.25
N MET A 63 4.43 2.40 3.86
CA MET A 63 3.03 2.80 3.72
C MET A 63 2.65 2.68 2.25
N LEU A 64 1.58 1.92 1.98
CA LEU A 64 0.99 1.75 0.67
C LEU A 64 -0.25 2.63 0.58
N ASN A 65 -0.37 3.36 -0.53
CA ASN A 65 -1.64 3.99 -0.89
C ASN A 65 -2.20 3.28 -2.11
N ILE A 66 -3.35 2.64 -1.95
CA ILE A 66 -4.07 1.88 -2.98
C ILE A 66 -5.45 2.53 -3.11
N GLY A 67 -5.69 3.21 -4.23
CA GLY A 67 -6.84 4.11 -4.35
C GLY A 67 -6.83 5.16 -3.23
N SER A 68 -7.84 5.15 -2.38
CA SER A 68 -7.96 5.99 -1.18
C SER A 68 -7.49 5.29 0.12
N MET A 69 -7.22 3.99 0.09
CA MET A 69 -6.78 3.22 1.25
C MET A 69 -5.29 3.45 1.53
N SER A 70 -4.97 3.86 2.76
CA SER A 70 -3.60 3.94 3.25
C SER A 70 -3.36 2.82 4.26
N THR A 71 -2.42 1.93 3.99
CA THR A 71 -2.14 0.77 4.87
C THR A 71 -0.64 0.55 5.04
N GLY A 72 -0.26 -0.03 6.17
CA GLY A 72 1.11 -0.50 6.39
C GLY A 72 1.35 -1.82 5.67
N ALA A 73 2.56 -2.03 5.16
CA ALA A 73 2.97 -3.31 4.62
C ALA A 73 4.43 -3.62 4.90
N LYS A 74 4.70 -4.85 5.30
CA LYS A 74 6.04 -5.38 5.50
C LYS A 74 6.59 -5.98 4.22
N VAL A 75 7.79 -5.59 3.83
CA VAL A 75 8.48 -6.20 2.69
C VAL A 75 8.93 -7.61 3.08
N VAL A 76 8.31 -8.63 2.51
CA VAL A 76 8.66 -10.05 2.74
C VAL A 76 9.83 -10.46 1.85
N GLY A 77 9.86 -9.98 0.62
CA GLY A 77 10.90 -10.28 -0.34
C GLY A 77 10.82 -9.36 -1.55
N VAL A 78 11.95 -9.25 -2.24
CA VAL A 78 12.09 -8.44 -3.46
C VAL A 78 12.84 -9.29 -4.48
N LYS A 79 12.28 -9.44 -5.68
CA LYS A 79 12.89 -10.14 -6.80
C LYS A 79 12.80 -9.25 -8.03
N ASN A 80 13.94 -8.74 -8.49
CA ASN A 80 14.01 -7.72 -9.54
C ASN A 80 13.09 -6.52 -9.20
N ASP A 81 12.10 -6.27 -10.04
CA ASP A 81 11.12 -5.18 -9.89
C ASP A 81 9.80 -5.66 -9.25
N LEU A 82 9.75 -6.88 -8.72
CA LEU A 82 8.59 -7.43 -8.01
C LEU A 82 8.84 -7.46 -6.50
N ALA A 83 7.94 -6.85 -5.73
CA ALA A 83 7.96 -6.87 -4.27
C ALA A 83 6.80 -7.71 -3.73
N LYS A 84 7.11 -8.66 -2.84
CA LYS A 84 6.12 -9.36 -2.02
C LYS A 84 5.93 -8.63 -0.70
N LEU A 85 4.71 -8.19 -0.44
CA LEU A 85 4.32 -7.32 0.66
C LEU A 85 3.26 -8.00 1.52
N GLN A 86 3.51 -8.09 2.82
CA GLN A 86 2.51 -8.55 3.79
C GLN A 86 1.79 -7.34 4.38
N LEU A 87 0.48 -7.28 4.23
CA LEU A 87 -0.33 -6.14 4.68
C LEU A 87 -0.55 -6.20 6.20
N THR A 88 -0.55 -5.06 6.86
CA THR A 88 -0.86 -4.98 8.31
C THR A 88 -2.35 -5.08 8.60
N ALA A 89 -3.18 -4.75 7.60
CA ALA A 89 -4.62 -4.89 7.62
C ALA A 89 -5.10 -5.37 6.24
N PRO A 90 -6.14 -6.20 6.15
CA PRO A 90 -6.68 -6.64 4.87
C PRO A 90 -7.13 -5.46 4.00
N VAL A 91 -6.94 -5.57 2.68
CA VAL A 91 -7.32 -4.52 1.72
C VAL A 91 -8.17 -5.12 0.61
N CYS A 92 -9.35 -4.53 0.39
CA CYS A 92 -10.18 -4.78 -0.77
C CYS A 92 -9.64 -4.00 -1.97
N THR A 93 -9.19 -4.70 -3.02
CA THR A 93 -8.58 -4.09 -4.21
C THR A 93 -8.58 -5.09 -5.37
N SER A 94 -8.22 -4.65 -6.56
CA SER A 94 -8.15 -5.50 -7.75
C SER A 94 -6.72 -5.66 -8.27
N LYS A 95 -6.45 -6.80 -8.91
CA LYS A 95 -5.26 -6.94 -9.75
C LYS A 95 -5.27 -5.85 -10.82
N GLY A 96 -4.10 -5.27 -11.08
CA GLY A 96 -3.96 -4.14 -11.99
C GLY A 96 -4.16 -2.76 -11.33
N GLU A 97 -4.54 -2.68 -10.06
CA GLU A 97 -4.67 -1.39 -9.38
C GLU A 97 -3.31 -0.75 -9.10
N LYS A 98 -3.26 0.59 -9.18
CA LYS A 98 -2.03 1.36 -8.96
C LYS A 98 -1.78 1.53 -7.46
N VAL A 99 -0.51 1.40 -7.07
CA VAL A 99 -0.07 1.54 -5.68
C VAL A 99 1.02 2.59 -5.60
N ALA A 100 0.91 3.52 -4.65
CA ALA A 100 2.02 4.40 -4.28
C ALA A 100 2.77 3.83 -3.08
N LEU A 101 4.10 3.86 -3.15
CA LEU A 101 4.99 3.36 -2.10
C LEU A 101 5.60 4.54 -1.34
N SER A 102 5.39 4.57 -0.04
CA SER A 102 5.97 5.57 0.85
C SER A 102 6.84 4.94 1.92
N ARG A 103 7.98 5.56 2.21
CA ARG A 103 8.92 5.15 3.25
C ARG A 103 9.00 6.22 4.34
N ARG A 104 9.18 5.79 5.59
CA ARG A 104 9.36 6.70 6.71
C ARG A 104 10.80 7.25 6.71
N VAL A 105 10.95 8.55 6.56
CA VAL A 105 12.22 9.28 6.58
C VAL A 105 12.05 10.48 7.51
N GLU A 106 12.93 10.63 8.51
CA GLU A 106 12.89 11.74 9.48
C GLU A 106 11.49 11.97 10.07
N LYS A 107 10.85 10.89 10.54
CA LYS A 107 9.49 10.87 11.10
C LYS A 107 8.34 11.13 10.11
N HIS A 108 8.61 11.43 8.85
CA HIS A 108 7.60 11.70 7.83
C HIS A 108 7.50 10.57 6.81
N TRP A 109 6.31 10.33 6.28
CA TRP A 109 6.14 9.46 5.11
C TRP A 109 6.54 10.23 3.85
N ARG A 110 7.44 9.66 3.07
CA ARG A 110 7.92 10.22 1.81
C ARG A 110 7.64 9.24 0.69
N LEU A 111 7.07 9.74 -0.40
CA LEU A 111 6.86 8.97 -1.62
C LEU A 111 8.22 8.54 -2.18
N ILE A 112 8.41 7.23 -2.36
CA ILE A 112 9.63 6.63 -2.90
C ILE A 112 9.42 5.96 -4.26
N GLY A 113 8.19 5.68 -4.65
CA GLY A 113 7.90 4.98 -5.89
C GLY A 113 6.42 4.72 -6.09
N TRP A 114 6.10 4.02 -7.16
CA TRP A 114 4.76 3.55 -7.50
C TRP A 114 4.85 2.17 -8.14
N GLY A 115 3.71 1.52 -8.30
CA GLY A 115 3.64 0.21 -8.89
C GLY A 115 2.22 -0.19 -9.25
N GLN A 116 2.07 -1.45 -9.60
CA GLN A 116 0.80 -2.05 -9.96
C GLN A 116 0.70 -3.46 -9.37
N ILE A 117 -0.45 -3.77 -8.77
CA ILE A 117 -0.73 -5.08 -8.20
C ILE A 117 -0.78 -6.12 -9.32
N GLN A 118 0.00 -7.19 -9.19
CA GLN A 118 0.03 -8.30 -10.15
C GLN A 118 -0.71 -9.51 -9.59
N ALA A 119 -0.46 -9.83 -8.32
CA ALA A 119 -1.06 -10.96 -7.63
C ALA A 119 -1.09 -10.70 -6.12
N GLY A 120 -1.55 -11.67 -5.36
CA GLY A 120 -1.59 -11.60 -3.91
C GLY A 120 -2.32 -12.80 -3.30
N THR A 121 -2.24 -12.92 -1.98
CA THR A 121 -2.96 -13.93 -1.22
C THR A 121 -4.25 -13.30 -0.69
N THR A 122 -5.38 -13.90 -1.02
CA THR A 122 -6.71 -13.44 -0.61
C THR A 122 -7.19 -14.18 0.64
N ILE A 123 -8.17 -13.60 1.30
CA ILE A 123 -8.95 -14.26 2.35
C ILE A 123 -10.38 -14.44 1.86
N GLU A 124 -11.01 -15.54 2.26
CA GLU A 124 -12.43 -15.73 2.04
C GLU A 124 -13.22 -14.82 2.97
N VAL A 125 -14.06 -13.97 2.39
CA VAL A 125 -15.03 -13.19 3.12
C VAL A 125 -16.29 -14.05 3.25
N PRO A 126 -16.74 -14.37 4.48
CA PRO A 126 -17.95 -15.16 4.64
C PRO A 126 -19.14 -14.43 4.00
N PRO A 127 -20.06 -15.17 3.36
CA PRO A 127 -21.24 -14.56 2.75
C PRO A 127 -22.07 -13.83 3.80
N SER A 128 -22.75 -12.76 3.35
CA SER A 128 -23.76 -12.09 4.18
C SER A 128 -24.76 -13.12 4.71
N PRO A 129 -25.07 -13.12 6.02
CA PRO A 129 -26.11 -13.99 6.57
C PRO A 129 -27.54 -13.57 6.17
N PHE A 130 -27.67 -12.48 5.40
CA PHE A 130 -28.91 -11.94 4.84
C PHE A 130 -28.87 -11.97 3.32
#